data_AF-A0A699XH06-F1
#
_entry.id   AF-A0A699XH06-F1
#
_cell.length_a   1.000
_cell.length_b   1.000
_cell.length_c   1.000
_cell.angle_alpha   90.00
_cell.angle_beta   90.00
_cell.angle_gamma   90.00
#
_symmetry.space_group_name_H-M   'P 1'
#
loop_
_entity.id
_entity.type
_entity.pdbx_description
1 polymer ?
#
loop_
_entity_poly.entity_id
_entity_poly.type
_entity_poly.pdbx_seq_one_letter_code
_entity_poly.pdbx_strand_id
1 'polypeptide(L)'
;GNSNVPTFNQPQVSEYRWTKDHPLEQVYGNPSRPVQTRRQLTTDPEMCMYALTVSTTEPKNIKDAMADSAWIEAMQEELHQLD
;
A
#
# COMPACT_ATOMS: atom_id res chain seq x y z
N GLY A 1 -28.58 24.24 19.73
CA GLY A 1 -27.74 23.07 20.03
C GLY A 1 -26.83 22.87 18.87
N ASN A 2 -25.56 23.24 19.01
CA ASN A 2 -24.60 23.18 17.91
C ASN A 2 -23.93 21.81 17.93
N SER A 3 -24.27 20.95 16.97
CA SER A 3 -23.60 19.66 16.80
C SER A 3 -22.19 19.90 16.27
N ASN A 4 -21.19 19.80 17.15
CA ASN A 4 -19.80 19.66 16.75
C ASN A 4 -19.63 18.29 16.08
N VAL A 5 -19.65 18.26 14.75
CA VAL A 5 -19.26 17.09 13.96
C VAL A 5 -17.72 17.06 13.97
N PRO A 6 -17.05 16.02 14.52
CA PRO A 6 -15.60 15.95 14.47
C PRO A 6 -15.16 15.81 13.01
N THR A 7 -14.51 16.84 12.47
CA THR A 7 -13.95 16.81 11.12
C THR A 7 -12.74 15.88 11.10
N PHE A 8 -12.96 14.60 10.79
CA PHE A 8 -11.93 13.55 10.70
C PHE A 8 -10.95 13.74 9.51
N ASN A 9 -11.12 14.79 8.71
CA ASN A 9 -10.34 15.04 7.49
C ASN A 9 -9.28 16.14 7.65
N GLN A 10 -8.89 16.52 8.88
CA GLN A 10 -7.72 17.37 9.03
C GLN A 10 -6.46 16.53 8.77
N PRO A 11 -5.58 16.93 7.85
CA PRO A 11 -4.25 16.34 7.75
C PRO A 11 -3.56 16.60 9.09
N GLN A 12 -3.37 15.56 9.90
CA GLN A 12 -2.45 15.64 11.02
C GLN A 12 -1.06 15.86 10.42
N VAL A 13 -0.55 17.08 10.53
CA VAL A 13 0.83 17.40 10.16
C VAL A 13 1.69 16.75 11.24
N SER A 14 2.10 15.50 11.00
CA SER A 14 3.06 14.83 11.87
C SER A 14 4.39 15.57 11.71
N GLU A 15 4.77 16.37 12.71
CA GLU A 15 6.14 16.85 12.81
C GLU A 15 7.04 15.62 13.05
N TYR A 16 7.67 15.14 11.98
CA TYR A 16 8.62 14.05 12.07
C TYR A 16 9.77 14.48 12.98
N ARG A 17 9.82 13.91 14.18
CA ARG A 17 11.00 13.99 15.06
C ARG A 17 12.04 13.01 14.52
N TRP A 18 12.80 13.42 13.52
CA TRP A 18 13.89 12.63 12.98
C TRP A 18 14.96 12.43 14.08
N THR A 19 15.12 11.19 14.53
CA THR A 19 16.16 10.78 15.47
C THR A 19 17.45 10.48 14.71
N LYS A 20 18.62 10.72 15.32
CA LYS A 20 19.94 10.47 14.71
C LYS A 20 20.11 9.03 14.18
N ASP A 21 19.37 8.09 14.74
CA ASP A 21 19.47 6.66 14.40
C ASP A 21 18.58 6.26 13.21
N HIS A 22 17.82 7.20 12.62
CA HIS A 22 16.78 6.93 11.61
C HIS A 22 16.94 7.88 10.41
N PRO A 23 17.99 7.73 9.58
CA PRO A 23 18.26 8.60 8.44
C PRO A 23 17.18 8.50 7.35
N LEU A 24 16.90 9.64 6.71
CA LEU A 24 15.85 9.80 5.70
C LEU A 24 16.10 8.94 4.45
N GLU A 25 17.36 8.68 4.11
CA GLU A 25 17.75 7.85 2.98
C GLU A 25 17.31 6.39 3.14
N GLN A 26 17.03 5.94 4.38
CA GLN A 26 16.53 4.60 4.67
C GLN A 26 15.00 4.52 4.66
N VAL A 27 14.29 5.65 4.51
CA VAL A 27 12.83 5.67 4.46
C VAL A 27 12.36 5.32 3.05
N TYR A 28 11.75 4.14 2.93
CA TYR A 28 11.04 3.77 1.71
C TYR A 28 9.70 4.51 1.62
N GLY A 29 9.50 5.21 0.50
CA GLY A 29 8.30 6.01 0.24
C GLY A 29 8.50 7.50 0.53
N ASN A 30 7.57 8.33 0.04
CA ASN A 30 7.67 9.78 0.19
C ASN A 30 7.28 10.18 1.64
N PRO A 31 8.21 10.69 2.46
CA PRO A 31 7.93 11.05 3.86
C PRO A 31 7.00 12.25 4.00
N SER A 32 6.77 13.02 2.94
CA SER A 32 5.79 14.10 2.90
C SER A 32 4.38 13.62 2.54
N ARG A 33 4.20 12.35 2.14
CA ARG A 33 2.85 11.79 1.95
C ARG A 33 2.17 11.61 3.30
N PRO A 34 0.90 12.02 3.45
CA PRO A 34 0.16 11.77 4.68
C PRO A 34 0.02 10.27 4.91
N VAL A 35 0.02 9.86 6.19
CA VAL A 35 -0.25 8.47 6.58
C VAL A 35 -1.66 8.10 6.13
N GLN A 36 -1.76 7.15 5.21
CA GLN A 36 -3.03 6.62 4.76
C GLN A 36 -3.32 5.31 5.49
N THR A 37 -4.49 5.24 6.10
CA THR A 37 -4.98 4.00 6.71
C THR A 37 -5.60 3.11 5.63
N ARG A 38 -5.55 1.78 5.82
CA ARG A 38 -6.17 0.80 4.89
C ARG A 38 -7.61 1.15 4.50
N ARG A 39 -8.37 1.74 5.43
CA ARG A 39 -9.76 2.18 5.23
C ARG A 39 -9.89 3.36 4.27
N GLN A 40 -8.93 4.29 4.26
CA GLN A 40 -8.91 5.41 3.31
C GLN A 40 -8.56 4.91 1.91
N LEU A 41 -7.63 3.95 1.79
CA LEU A 41 -7.29 3.29 0.53
C LEU A 41 -8.46 2.48 -0.06
N THR A 42 -9.38 1.96 0.77
CA THR A 42 -10.61 1.29 0.29
C THR A 42 -11.55 2.23 -0.48
N THR A 43 -11.36 3.55 -0.34
CA THR A 43 -12.15 4.57 -1.04
C THR A 43 -11.44 5.08 -2.30
N ASP A 44 -10.20 4.67 -2.53
CA ASP A 44 -9.42 5.04 -3.71
C ASP A 44 -9.83 4.14 -4.90
N PRO A 45 -10.46 4.71 -5.95
CA PRO A 45 -10.89 3.95 -7.11
C PRO A 45 -9.71 3.29 -7.85
N GLU A 46 -8.51 3.87 -7.82
CA GLU A 46 -7.33 3.27 -8.45
C GLU A 46 -6.87 2.03 -7.70
N MET A 47 -6.80 2.10 -6.37
CA MET A 47 -6.49 0.92 -5.54
C MET A 47 -7.53 -0.17 -5.66
N CYS A 48 -8.81 0.20 -5.78
CA CYS A 48 -9.90 -0.76 -5.94
C CYS A 48 -9.82 -1.47 -7.32
N MET A 49 -9.52 -0.72 -8.39
CA MET A 49 -9.27 -1.26 -9.72
C MET A 49 -8.04 -2.15 -9.76
N TYR A 50 -6.96 -1.75 -9.07
CA TYR A 50 -5.74 -2.53 -8.94
C TYR A 50 -6.02 -3.86 -8.23
N ALA A 51 -6.65 -3.82 -7.05
CA ALA A 51 -7.01 -5.01 -6.30
C ALA A 51 -7.93 -5.95 -7.11
N LEU A 52 -8.92 -5.40 -7.82
CA LEU A 52 -9.80 -6.19 -8.69
C LEU A 52 -9.01 -6.87 -9.82
N THR A 53 -8.08 -6.16 -10.45
CA THR A 53 -7.25 -6.69 -11.54
C THR A 53 -6.37 -7.81 -11.02
N VAL A 54 -5.65 -7.58 -9.92
CA VAL A 54 -4.79 -8.60 -9.29
C VAL A 54 -5.59 -9.83 -8.90
N SER A 55 -6.75 -9.67 -8.24
CA SER A 55 -7.62 -10.81 -7.89
C SER A 55 -8.22 -11.54 -9.08
N THR A 56 -8.26 -10.91 -10.26
CA THR A 56 -8.74 -11.55 -11.50
C THR A 56 -7.61 -12.35 -12.16
N THR A 57 -6.38 -11.86 -12.08
CA THR A 57 -5.19 -12.51 -12.64
C THR A 57 -4.55 -13.52 -11.68
N GLU A 58 -4.91 -13.51 -10.40
CA GLU A 58 -4.40 -14.48 -9.41
C GLU A 58 -4.86 -15.91 -9.76
N PRO A 59 -3.92 -16.86 -9.94
CA PRO A 59 -4.25 -18.24 -10.23
C PRO A 59 -4.97 -18.91 -9.04
N LYS A 60 -6.12 -19.55 -9.29
CA LYS A 60 -6.95 -20.15 -8.23
C LYS A 60 -6.50 -21.54 -7.78
N ASN A 61 -5.64 -22.19 -8.54
CA ASN A 61 -5.12 -23.51 -8.21
C ASN A 61 -3.67 -23.67 -8.69
N ILE A 62 -3.01 -24.69 -8.13
CA ILE A 62 -1.57 -24.94 -8.35
C ILE A 62 -1.27 -25.18 -9.83
N LYS A 63 -2.14 -25.87 -10.58
CA LYS A 63 -1.90 -26.18 -11.99
C LYS A 63 -1.92 -24.90 -12.83
N ASP A 64 -2.88 -24.03 -12.57
CA ASP A 64 -2.98 -22.73 -13.26
C ASP A 64 -1.79 -21.85 -12.89
N ALA A 65 -1.38 -21.83 -11.62
CA ALA A 65 -0.21 -21.08 -11.16
C ALA A 65 1.10 -21.57 -11.81
N MET A 66 1.24 -22.88 -11.98
CA MET A 66 2.41 -23.48 -12.63
C MET A 66 2.43 -23.28 -14.15
N ALA A 67 1.28 -22.99 -14.76
CA ALA A 67 1.16 -22.74 -16.19
C ALA A 67 1.28 -21.26 -16.56
N ASP A 68 1.15 -20.36 -15.60
CA ASP A 68 1.24 -18.91 -15.78
C ASP A 68 2.68 -18.42 -15.55
N SER A 69 3.42 -18.18 -16.63
CA SER A 69 4.79 -17.69 -16.56
C SER A 69 4.90 -16.29 -15.95
N ALA A 70 3.92 -15.42 -16.21
CA ALA A 70 3.94 -14.05 -15.69
C ALA A 70 3.73 -14.04 -14.17
N TRP A 71 2.88 -14.92 -13.65
CA TRP A 71 2.72 -15.13 -12.21
C TRP A 71 4.01 -15.65 -11.55
N ILE A 72 4.69 -16.61 -12.17
CA ILE A 72 5.96 -17.16 -11.65
C ILE A 72 7.04 -16.07 -11.59
N GLU A 73 7.20 -15.29 -12.66
CA GLU A 73 8.16 -14.19 -12.72
C GLU A 73 7.85 -13.12 -11.66
N ALA A 74 6.58 -12.72 -11.52
CA ALA A 74 6.18 -11.74 -10.50
C ALA A 74 6.48 -12.22 -9.07
N MET A 75 6.17 -13.48 -8.75
CA MET A 75 6.48 -14.06 -7.44
C MET A 75 7.99 -14.16 -7.17
N GLN A 76 8.81 -14.42 -8.20
CA GLN A 76 10.26 -14.40 -8.07
C GLN A 76 10.79 -12.98 -7.83
N GLU A 77 10.23 -11.99 -8.52
CA GLU A 77 10.60 -10.58 -8.36
C GLU A 77 10.22 -10.04 -6.97
N GLU A 78 9.08 -10.45 -6.42
CA GLU A 78 8.72 -10.15 -5.03
C GLU A 78 9.69 -10.78 -4.03
N LEU A 79 10.06 -12.06 -4.21
CA LEU A 79 11.02 -12.74 -3.35
C LEU A 79 12.39 -12.04 -3.34
N HIS A 80 12.87 -11.59 -4.50
CA HIS A 80 14.14 -10.86 -4.61
C HIS A 80 14.13 -9.48 -3.92
N GLN A 81 12.96 -8.88 -3.67
CA GLN A 81 12.86 -7.61 -2.91
C GLN A 81 13.00 -7.81 -1.40
N LEU A 82 12.89 -9.06 -0.92
CA LEU A 82 13.00 -9.42 0.50
C LEU A 82 14.42 -9.84 0.90
N ASP A 83 15.29 -10.12 -0.08
CA ASP A 83 16.72 -10.42 0.09
C ASP A 83 17.57 -9.12 0.19
#